data_AF-H6VZQ1-F1
#
_entry.id   AF-H6VZQ1-F1
#
_cell.length_a   1.000
_cell.length_b   1.000
_cell.length_c   1.000
_cell.angle_alpha   90.00
_cell.angle_beta   90.00
_cell.angle_gamma   90.00
#
_symmetry.space_group_name_H-M   'P 1'
#
loop_
_entity.id
_entity.type
_entity.pdbx_description
1 polymer ?
#
loop_
_entity_poly.entity_id
_entity_poly.type
_entity_poly.pdbx_seq_one_letter_code
_entity_poly.pdbx_strand_id
1 'polypeptide(L)'
;MSINTKVEQIAYGHATALVLSELGQQENWCKAYEYLSECVERGDEPEDLVVWQPFEHWEWKDILEQIESEAESLLSTIKSVLGLAHKGIIQSAIDCSLDSDMTQLDLIGMVELGSEIEDGECAGGGYAA
;
A
#
# COMPACT_ATOMS: atom_id res chain seq x y z
N MET A 1 -11.94 -11.07 -1.31
CA MET A 1 -11.67 -10.16 -0.15
C MET A 1 -12.37 -8.82 -0.39
N SER A 2 -12.91 -8.12 0.62
CA SER A 2 -13.54 -6.80 0.42
C SER A 2 -12.55 -5.65 0.66
N ILE A 3 -12.31 -4.83 -0.37
CA ILE A 3 -11.51 -3.59 -0.29
C ILE A 3 -12.39 -2.47 0.27
N ASN A 4 -12.00 -1.88 1.40
CA ASN A 4 -12.87 -0.96 2.15
C ASN A 4 -12.32 0.47 2.25
N THR A 5 -11.01 0.65 2.06
CA THR A 5 -10.32 1.93 2.27
C THR A 5 -9.63 2.41 1.00
N LYS A 6 -9.40 3.72 0.91
CA LYS A 6 -8.63 4.31 -0.21
C LYS A 6 -7.19 3.78 -0.25
N VAL A 7 -6.61 3.50 0.90
CA VAL A 7 -5.26 2.93 1.01
C VAL A 7 -5.22 1.52 0.43
N GLU A 8 -6.21 0.68 0.72
CA GLU A 8 -6.32 -0.65 0.11
C GLU A 8 -6.55 -0.52 -1.40
N GLN A 9 -7.44 0.35 -1.86
CA GLN A 9 -7.66 0.57 -3.30
C GLN A 9 -6.36 0.96 -4.04
N ILE A 10 -5.53 1.80 -3.41
CA ILE A 10 -4.22 2.19 -3.95
C ILE A 10 -3.30 0.96 -3.99
N ALA A 11 -3.14 0.24 -2.87
CA ALA A 11 -2.24 -0.91 -2.79
C ALA A 11 -2.60 -2.00 -3.82
N TYR A 12 -3.87 -2.41 -3.85
CA TYR A 12 -4.37 -3.41 -4.78
C TYR A 12 -4.28 -2.95 -6.23
N GLY A 13 -4.70 -1.71 -6.54
CA GLY A 13 -4.57 -1.17 -7.88
C GLY A 13 -3.13 -1.12 -8.38
N HIS A 14 -2.18 -0.71 -7.54
CA HIS A 14 -0.76 -0.71 -7.91
C HIS A 14 -0.23 -2.13 -8.11
N ALA A 15 -0.55 -3.06 -7.21
CA ALA A 15 -0.15 -4.46 -7.37
C ALA A 15 -0.68 -5.07 -8.67
N THR A 16 -1.93 -4.77 -9.04
CA THR A 16 -2.50 -5.20 -10.32
C THR A 16 -1.75 -4.64 -11.52
N ALA A 17 -1.36 -3.37 -11.49
CA ALA A 17 -0.60 -2.74 -12.57
C ALA A 17 0.85 -3.24 -12.69
N LEU A 18 1.37 -3.99 -11.70
CA LEU A 18 2.66 -4.68 -11.81
C LEU A 18 2.56 -5.98 -12.63
N VAL A 19 1.37 -6.57 -12.68
CA VAL A 19 1.16 -7.92 -13.23
C VAL A 19 0.33 -7.87 -14.52
N LEU A 20 -0.64 -6.97 -14.61
CA LEU A 20 -1.50 -6.79 -15.77
C LEU A 20 -1.10 -5.54 -16.56
N SER A 21 -1.27 -5.61 -17.88
CA SER A 21 -0.99 -4.54 -18.83
C SER A 21 -2.27 -3.90 -19.36
N GLU A 22 -2.11 -2.80 -20.08
CA GLU A 22 -3.20 -2.12 -20.82
C GLU A 22 -4.39 -1.63 -19.98
N LEU A 23 -4.22 -1.51 -18.66
CA LEU A 23 -5.29 -1.10 -17.72
C LEU A 23 -5.77 0.35 -17.85
N GLY A 24 -5.08 1.17 -18.66
CA GLY A 24 -5.39 2.60 -18.82
C GLY A 24 -5.11 3.42 -17.56
N GLN A 25 -6.06 4.27 -17.17
CA GLN A 25 -5.92 5.20 -16.05
C GLN A 25 -5.92 4.49 -14.69
N GLN A 26 -5.22 5.07 -13.70
CA GLN A 26 -5.05 4.52 -12.36
C GLN A 26 -6.38 4.19 -11.64
N GLU A 27 -7.44 4.95 -11.92
CA GLU A 27 -8.78 4.73 -11.37
C GLU A 27 -9.40 3.38 -11.76
N ASN A 28 -8.90 2.76 -12.84
CA ASN A 28 -9.36 1.46 -13.32
C ASN A 28 -8.58 0.29 -12.74
N TRP A 29 -7.38 0.52 -12.18
CA TRP A 29 -6.50 -0.58 -11.79
C TRP A 29 -7.11 -1.44 -10.67
N CYS A 30 -7.69 -0.80 -9.65
CA CYS A 30 -8.40 -1.53 -8.59
C CYS A 30 -9.67 -2.23 -9.10
N LYS A 31 -10.33 -1.71 -10.14
CA LYS A 31 -11.50 -2.37 -10.74
C LYS A 31 -11.09 -3.61 -11.54
N ALA A 32 -9.92 -3.56 -12.19
CA ALA A 32 -9.36 -4.72 -12.89
C ALA A 32 -9.02 -5.85 -11.91
N TYR A 33 -8.51 -5.51 -10.72
CA TYR A 33 -8.38 -6.47 -9.61
C TYR A 33 -9.71 -7.10 -9.23
N GLU A 34 -10.73 -6.26 -8.91
CA GLU A 34 -12.05 -6.76 -8.48
C GLU A 34 -12.67 -7.67 -9.54
N TYR A 35 -12.55 -7.29 -10.82
CA TYR A 35 -13.00 -8.12 -11.95
C TYR A 35 -12.26 -9.45 -12.04
N LEU A 36 -10.92 -9.44 -11.94
CA LEU A 36 -10.12 -10.67 -11.93
C LEU A 36 -10.53 -11.58 -10.76
N SER A 37 -10.68 -11.04 -9.55
CA SER A 37 -11.11 -11.79 -8.38
C SER A 37 -12.47 -12.45 -8.60
N GLU A 38 -13.43 -11.71 -9.16
CA GLU A 38 -14.75 -12.27 -9.48
C GLU A 38 -14.69 -13.40 -10.52
N CYS A 39 -13.88 -13.26 -11.57
CA CYS A 39 -13.67 -14.31 -12.57
C CYS A 39 -13.07 -15.58 -11.94
N VAL A 40 -12.00 -15.43 -11.15
CA VAL A 40 -11.34 -16.56 -10.49
C VAL A 40 -12.26 -17.25 -9.47
N GLU A 41 -13.05 -16.49 -8.70
CA GLU A 41 -14.04 -17.05 -7.77
C GLU A 41 -15.12 -17.89 -8.48
N ARG A 42 -15.48 -17.51 -9.71
CA ARG A 42 -16.45 -18.24 -10.55
C ARG A 42 -15.83 -19.39 -11.33
N GLY A 43 -14.50 -19.44 -11.44
CA GLY A 43 -13.78 -20.37 -12.31
C GLY A 43 -13.83 -19.99 -13.78
N ASP A 44 -14.05 -18.70 -14.08
CA ASP A 44 -14.09 -18.14 -15.43
C ASP A 44 -12.72 -17.52 -15.80
N GLU A 45 -12.39 -17.50 -17.09
CA GLU A 45 -11.25 -16.75 -17.61
C GLU A 45 -11.67 -15.29 -17.91
N PRO A 46 -10.92 -14.28 -17.46
CA PRO A 46 -11.20 -12.88 -17.78
C PRO A 46 -10.88 -12.58 -19.26
N GLU A 47 -11.86 -12.10 -20.02
CA GLU A 47 -11.74 -11.90 -21.47
C GLU A 47 -10.91 -10.67 -21.85
N ASP A 48 -10.97 -9.60 -21.04
CA ASP A 48 -10.39 -8.28 -21.34
C ASP A 48 -9.11 -7.97 -20.54
N LEU A 49 -8.52 -8.96 -19.85
CA LEU A 49 -7.30 -8.79 -19.08
C LEU A 49 -6.09 -9.36 -19.81
N VAL A 50 -5.03 -8.57 -19.89
CA VAL A 50 -3.77 -8.96 -20.54
C VAL A 50 -2.67 -9.02 -19.50
N VAL A 51 -2.12 -10.21 -19.28
CA VAL A 51 -1.01 -10.44 -18.35
C VAL A 51 0.29 -9.96 -18.96
N TRP A 52 1.08 -9.20 -18.20
CA TRP A 52 2.40 -8.75 -18.63
C TRP A 52 3.50 -9.74 -18.22
N GLN A 53 4.63 -9.68 -18.91
CA GLN A 53 5.83 -10.43 -18.53
C GLN A 53 6.30 -10.10 -17.10
N PRO A 54 6.77 -11.09 -16.32
CA PRO A 54 7.05 -12.48 -16.68
C PRO A 54 5.89 -13.46 -16.39
N PHE A 55 4.68 -12.98 -16.13
CA PHE A 55 3.57 -13.79 -15.61
C PHE A 55 2.69 -14.39 -16.71
N GLU A 56 3.01 -14.19 -17.99
CA GLU A 56 2.20 -14.53 -19.16
C GLU A 56 1.72 -16.00 -19.21
N HIS A 57 2.47 -16.90 -18.58
CA HIS A 57 2.22 -18.34 -18.57
C HIS A 57 1.65 -18.85 -17.26
N TRP A 58 1.37 -17.96 -16.31
CA TRP A 58 0.81 -18.32 -15.02
C TRP A 58 -0.70 -18.52 -15.15
N GLU A 59 -1.24 -19.40 -14.32
CA GLU A 59 -2.69 -19.56 -14.21
C GLU A 59 -3.30 -18.31 -13.56
N TRP A 60 -4.53 -17.95 -13.92
CA TRP A 60 -5.22 -16.77 -13.37
C TRP A 60 -5.30 -16.77 -11.85
N LYS A 61 -5.39 -17.95 -11.24
CA LYS A 61 -5.37 -18.11 -9.80
C LYS A 61 -4.01 -17.71 -9.21
N ASP A 62 -2.91 -18.16 -9.80
CA ASP A 62 -1.55 -17.83 -9.34
C ASP A 62 -1.26 -16.34 -9.54
N ILE A 63 -1.78 -15.76 -10.63
CA ILE A 63 -1.73 -14.32 -10.90
C ILE A 63 -2.46 -13.52 -9.82
N LEU A 64 -3.67 -13.95 -9.44
CA LEU A 64 -4.43 -13.31 -8.38
C LEU A 64 -3.69 -13.40 -7.04
N GLU A 65 -3.18 -14.58 -6.67
CA GLU A 65 -2.40 -14.77 -5.44
C GLU A 65 -1.14 -13.88 -5.42
N GLN A 66 -0.46 -13.71 -6.56
CA GLN A 66 0.68 -12.80 -6.68
C GLN A 66 0.26 -11.34 -6.46
N ILE A 67 -0.84 -10.90 -7.07
CA ILE A 67 -1.36 -9.54 -6.89
C ILE A 67 -1.73 -9.30 -5.42
N GLU A 68 -2.41 -10.26 -4.77
CA GLU A 68 -2.78 -10.16 -3.35
C GLU A 68 -1.53 -10.06 -2.47
N SER A 69 -0.51 -10.89 -2.71
CA SER A 69 0.75 -10.84 -1.96
C SER A 69 1.48 -9.50 -2.10
N GLU A 70 1.58 -8.96 -3.31
CA GLU A 70 2.19 -7.66 -3.55
C GLU A 70 1.36 -6.52 -2.94
N ALA A 71 0.03 -6.61 -3.03
CA ALA A 71 -0.87 -5.64 -2.41
C ALA A 71 -0.72 -5.61 -0.89
N GLU A 72 -0.60 -6.76 -0.24
CA GLU A 72 -0.35 -6.85 1.20
C GLU A 72 0.99 -6.22 1.60
N SER A 73 2.05 -6.46 0.82
CA SER A 73 3.37 -5.84 1.03
C SER A 73 3.31 -4.31 0.89
N LEU A 74 2.66 -3.81 -0.16
CA LEU A 74 2.44 -2.37 -0.38
C LEU A 74 1.59 -1.77 0.74
N LEU A 75 0.51 -2.44 1.14
CA LEU A 75 -0.37 -1.99 2.20
C LEU A 75 0.37 -1.90 3.54
N SER A 76 1.22 -2.88 3.85
CA SER A 76 2.11 -2.85 5.02
C SER A 76 3.01 -1.62 4.99
N THR A 77 3.67 -1.38 3.85
CA THR A 77 4.54 -0.22 3.66
C THR A 77 3.79 1.11 3.87
N ILE A 78 2.61 1.27 3.27
CA ILE A 78 1.81 2.49 3.42
C ILE A 78 1.39 2.68 4.88
N LYS A 79 0.98 1.60 5.57
CA LYS A 79 0.61 1.65 6.98
C LYS A 79 1.79 2.07 7.87
N SER A 80 3.00 1.56 7.60
CA SER A 80 4.20 1.99 8.32
C SER A 80 4.47 3.49 8.12
N VAL A 81 4.42 3.98 6.87
CA VAL A 81 4.59 5.42 6.58
C VAL A 81 3.54 6.27 7.31
N LEU A 82 2.28 5.86 7.29
CA LEU A 82 1.21 6.55 8.03
C LEU A 82 1.44 6.53 9.55
N GLY A 83 1.95 5.42 10.08
CA GLY A 83 2.30 5.28 11.49
C GLY A 83 3.42 6.24 11.90
N LEU A 84 4.48 6.34 11.09
CA LEU A 84 5.59 7.27 11.31
C LEU A 84 5.10 8.73 11.23
N ALA A 85 4.36 9.08 10.17
CA ALA A 85 3.78 10.42 10.05
C ALA A 85 2.94 10.79 11.27
N HIS A 86 2.11 9.86 11.76
CA HIS A 86 1.29 10.05 12.95
C HIS A 86 2.14 10.31 14.22
N LYS A 87 3.25 9.57 14.41
CA LYS A 87 4.19 9.82 15.52
C LYS A 87 4.79 11.23 15.43
N GLY A 88 5.28 11.65 14.26
CA GLY A 88 5.85 12.98 14.07
C GLY A 88 4.85 14.11 14.28
N ILE A 89 3.60 13.94 13.85
CA ILE A 89 2.51 14.89 14.09
C ILE A 89 2.24 15.04 15.58
N ILE A 90 2.15 13.94 16.32
CA ILE A 90 1.94 13.96 17.78
C ILE A 90 3.07 14.72 18.46
N GLN A 91 4.34 14.41 18.13
CA GLN A 91 5.48 15.07 18.73
C GLN A 91 5.50 16.58 18.44
N SER A 92 5.27 16.97 17.19
CA SER A 92 5.21 18.38 16.80
C SER A 92 4.06 19.12 17.48
N ALA A 93 2.93 18.45 17.70
CA ALA A 93 1.81 19.02 18.45
C ALA A 93 2.15 19.23 19.93
N ILE A 94 2.85 18.28 20.56
CA ILE A 94 3.33 18.40 21.95
C ILE A 94 4.30 19.57 22.10
N ASP A 95 5.19 19.75 21.12
CA ASP A 95 6.20 20.82 21.11
C ASP A 95 5.64 22.18 20.64
N CYS A 96 4.33 22.27 20.38
CA CYS A 96 3.67 23.46 19.83
C CYS A 96 4.31 23.99 18.53
N SER A 97 4.90 23.09 17.74
CA SER A 97 5.59 23.38 16.48
C SER A 97 4.81 22.91 15.25
N LEU A 98 3.72 22.18 15.44
CA LEU A 98 2.83 21.75 14.36
C LEU A 98 2.14 22.96 13.71
N ASP A 99 2.47 23.22 12.44
CA ASP A 99 1.79 24.23 11.64
C ASP A 99 0.39 23.77 11.21
N SER A 100 -0.56 24.69 11.19
CA SER A 100 -1.90 24.46 10.66
C SER A 100 -1.97 24.39 9.14
N ASP A 101 -1.00 24.97 8.42
CA ASP A 101 -0.93 24.97 6.95
C ASP A 101 0.06 23.91 6.44
N MET A 102 -0.20 22.64 6.77
CA MET A 102 0.70 21.55 6.38
C MET A 102 0.66 21.28 4.88
N THR A 103 1.84 21.33 4.26
CA THR A 103 2.06 20.90 2.88
C THR A 103 2.43 19.40 2.81
N GLN A 104 2.52 18.86 1.60
CA GLN A 104 3.03 17.49 1.40
C GLN A 104 4.47 17.32 1.87
N LEU A 105 5.32 18.36 1.75
CA LEU A 105 6.69 18.32 2.24
C LEU A 105 6.73 18.25 3.76
N ASP A 106 5.82 18.95 4.44
CA ASP A 106 5.72 18.90 5.90
C ASP A 106 5.28 17.51 6.38
N LEU A 107 4.34 16.87 5.68
CA LEU A 107 3.93 15.50 5.97
C LEU A 107 5.08 14.49 5.79
N ILE A 108 5.94 14.67 4.78
CA ILE A 108 7.18 13.88 4.65
C ILE A 108 8.09 14.14 5.84
N GLY A 109 8.26 15.41 6.25
CA GLY A 109 9.02 15.75 7.45
C GLY A 109 8.48 15.07 8.73
N MET A 110 7.16 14.90 8.85
CA MET A 110 6.57 14.15 9.97
C MET A 110 6.91 12.66 9.94
N VAL A 111 7.07 12.07 8.75
CA VAL A 111 7.54 10.68 8.62
C VAL A 111 8.96 10.56 9.15
N GLU A 112 9.86 11.46 8.75
CA GLU A 112 11.26 11.47 9.22
C GLU A 112 11.35 11.64 10.73
N LEU A 113 10.61 12.62 11.30
CA LEU A 113 10.54 12.81 12.75
C LEU A 113 9.99 11.59 13.47
N GLY A 114 8.95 10.94 12.92
CA GLY A 114 8.41 9.71 13.44
C GLY A 114 9.43 8.56 13.45
N SER A 115 10.28 8.48 12.43
CA SER A 115 11.35 7.49 12.33
C SER A 115 12.41 7.70 13.41
N GLU A 116 12.84 8.96 13.63
CA GLU A 116 13.81 9.29 14.69
C GLU A 116 13.30 8.89 16.08
N ILE A 117 12.00 9.08 16.34
CA ILE A 117 11.36 8.68 17.59
C ILE A 117 11.37 7.16 17.74
N GLU A 118 10.97 6.43 16.69
CA GLU A 118 10.92 4.96 16.71
C GLU A 118 12.30 4.34 16.94
N ASP A 119 13.33 4.87 16.28
CA ASP A 119 14.71 4.44 16.46
C ASP A 119 15.21 4.71 17.89
N GLY A 120 14.84 5.85 18.47
CA GLY A 120 15.14 6.20 19.86
C GLY A 120 14.48 5.26 20.87
N GLU A 121 13.22 4.88 20.64
CA GLU A 121 12.48 3.91 21.47
C GLU A 121 13.11 2.51 21.41
N CYS A 122 13.54 2.07 20.22
CA CYS A 122 14.22 0.80 20.02
C CYS A 122 15.61 0.74 20.68
N ALA A 123 16.36 1.85 20.68
CA ALA A 123 17.69 1.93 21.30
C ALA A 123 17.64 2.02 22.84
N GLY A 124 16.54 2.54 23.41
CA GLY A 124 16.35 2.73 24.86
C GLY A 124 15.93 1.46 25.63
N GLY A 125 15.46 0.41 24.95
CA GLY A 125 14.96 -0.82 25.57
C GLY A 125 16.01 -1.86 26.00
N GLY A 126 17.31 -1.59 25.76
CA GLY A 126 18.38 -2.59 25.85
C GLY A 126 19.10 -2.77 27.20
N TYR A 127 18.84 -1.94 28.22
CA TYR A 127 19.62 -2.00 29.48
C TYR A 127 18.76 -1.79 30.72
N ALA A 128 17.96 -2.79 31.04
CA ALA A 128 17.47 -2.99 32.40
C ALA A 128 17.49 -4.50 32.70
N ALA A 129 18.70 -5.02 32.95
CA ALA A 129 18.95 -6.33 33.53
C ALA A 129 19.66 -6.15 34.87
#